data_AF-A0A0C2FV02-F1
#
_entry.id   AF-A0A0C2FV02-F1
#
_cell.length_a   1.000
_cell.length_b   1.000
_cell.length_c   1.000
_cell.angle_alpha   90.00
_cell.angle_beta   90.00
_cell.angle_gamma   90.00
#
_symmetry.space_group_name_H-M   'P 1'
#
loop_
_entity.id
_entity.type
_entity.pdbx_description
1 polymer ?
#
loop_
_entity_poly.entity_id
_entity_poly.type
_entity_poly.pdbx_seq_one_letter_code
_entity_poly.pdbx_strand_id
1 'polypeptide(L)'
;YSNTLKTVADTSDEMQEVLLCCLFQCWRNNHLRIIILVDKMLKMQILDCGVVISWIFSESLRSENDRQWIWEVLNTALERLSRHIHKVAHDVKILQKRVDRQKAENEE
;
A
#
# COMPACT_ATOMS: atom_id res chain seq x y z
N TYR A 1 -17.87 1.00 -7.92
CA TYR A 1 -17.08 2.17 -7.43
C TYR A 1 -15.57 1.94 -7.32
N SER A 2 -15.04 0.71 -7.45
CA SER A 2 -13.58 0.48 -7.42
C SER A 2 -12.80 1.36 -8.40
N ASN A 3 -13.24 1.40 -9.66
CA ASN A 3 -12.56 2.21 -10.69
C ASN A 3 -12.62 3.70 -10.36
N THR A 4 -13.77 4.20 -9.90
CA THR A 4 -13.92 5.59 -9.47
C THR A 4 -12.96 5.96 -8.34
N LEU A 5 -12.88 5.13 -7.29
CA LEU A 5 -11.96 5.35 -6.18
C LEU A 5 -10.51 5.29 -6.63
N LYS A 6 -10.18 4.36 -7.52
CA LYS A 6 -8.83 4.25 -8.07
C LYS A 6 -8.45 5.47 -8.91
N THR A 7 -9.33 5.95 -9.79
CA THR A 7 -9.10 7.18 -10.57
C THR A 7 -8.86 8.39 -9.68
N VAL A 8 -9.61 8.52 -8.57
CA VAL A 8 -9.40 9.61 -7.61
C VAL A 8 -8.07 9.45 -6.87
N ALA A 9 -7.76 8.25 -6.38
CA ALA A 9 -6.53 7.94 -5.67
C ALA A 9 -5.27 8.10 -6.54
N ASP A 10 -5.34 7.73 -7.81
CA ASP A 10 -4.22 7.82 -8.77
C ASP A 10 -3.89 9.28 -9.14
N THR A 11 -4.68 10.26 -8.70
CA THR A 11 -4.42 11.68 -8.98
C THR A 11 -3.18 12.18 -8.21
N SER A 12 -3.03 11.79 -6.94
CA SER A 12 -1.84 12.11 -6.12
C SER A 12 -1.83 11.37 -4.77
N ASP A 13 -0.68 11.33 -4.10
CA ASP A 13 -0.53 10.78 -2.75
C ASP A 13 -1.41 11.53 -1.73
N GLU A 14 -1.59 12.85 -1.90
CA GLU A 14 -2.46 13.65 -1.05
C GLU A 14 -3.92 13.19 -1.17
N MET A 15 -4.37 12.79 -2.37
CA MET A 15 -5.73 12.26 -2.56
C MET A 15 -5.93 10.91 -1.87
N GLN A 16 -4.90 10.05 -1.86
CA GLN A 16 -4.91 8.82 -1.08
C GLN A 16 -5.00 9.10 0.43
N GLU A 17 -4.26 10.10 0.92
CA GLU A 17 -4.32 10.53 2.32
C GLU A 17 -5.69 11.12 2.69
N VAL A 18 -6.29 11.94 1.81
CA VAL A 18 -7.65 12.47 1.97
C VAL A 18 -8.67 11.33 2.05
N LEU A 19 -8.52 10.29 1.23
CA LEU A 19 -9.39 9.10 1.30
C LEU A 19 -9.25 8.37 2.64
N LEU A 20 -8.03 8.21 3.16
CA LEU A 20 -7.76 7.63 4.47
C LEU A 20 -8.36 8.46 5.61
N CYS A 21 -8.23 9.79 5.55
CA CYS A 21 -8.83 10.70 6.51
C CYS A 21 -10.36 10.61 6.50
N CYS A 22 -10.98 10.61 5.31
CA CYS A 22 -12.43 10.41 5.16
C CYS A 22 -12.88 9.06 5.74
N LEU A 23 -12.14 7.99 5.44
CA LEU A 23 -12.41 6.65 5.96
C LEU A 23 -12.40 6.62 7.49
N PHE A 24 -11.37 7.22 8.10
CA PHE A 24 -11.26 7.32 9.55
C PHE A 24 -12.39 8.13 10.16
N GLN A 25 -12.74 9.30 9.59
CA GLN A 25 -13.86 10.11 10.08
C GLN A 25 -15.19 9.35 10.06
N CYS A 26 -15.42 8.53 9.03
CA CYS A 26 -16.64 7.72 8.90
C CYS A 26 -16.71 6.58 9.93
N TRP A 27 -15.56 6.00 10.30
CA TRP A 27 -15.50 4.76 11.08
C TRP A 27 -14.68 4.87 12.37
N ARG A 28 -14.42 6.08 12.88
CA ARG A 28 -13.59 6.34 14.08
C ARG A 28 -13.99 5.56 15.33
N ASN A 29 -15.25 5.12 15.42
CA ASN A 29 -15.77 4.32 16.54
C ASN A 29 -15.74 2.80 16.28
N ASN A 30 -15.31 2.38 15.08
CA ASN A 30 -15.26 0.98 14.66
C ASN A 30 -13.92 0.69 13.97
N HIS A 31 -12.87 0.54 14.77
CA HIS A 31 -11.51 0.32 14.28
C HIS A 31 -11.37 -0.96 13.43
N LEU A 32 -12.12 -2.02 13.76
CA LEU A 32 -12.12 -3.25 12.97
C LEU A 32 -12.55 -2.97 11.52
N ARG A 33 -13.52 -2.08 11.31
CA ARG A 33 -13.95 -1.68 9.98
C ARG A 33 -12.86 -0.93 9.23
N ILE A 34 -12.10 -0.07 9.91
CA ILE A 34 -10.96 0.66 9.33
C ILE A 34 -9.90 -0.33 8.87
N ILE A 35 -9.47 -1.25 9.74
CA ILE A 35 -8.46 -2.28 9.42
C ILE A 35 -8.85 -3.06 8.16
N ILE A 36 -10.08 -3.57 8.10
CA ILE A 36 -10.58 -4.37 6.97
C ILE A 36 -10.61 -3.54 5.68
N LEU A 37 -11.07 -2.29 5.75
CA LEU A 37 -11.19 -1.44 4.57
C LEU A 37 -9.83 -0.99 4.04
N VAL A 38 -8.88 -0.63 4.91
CA VAL A 38 -7.51 -0.29 4.50
C VAL A 38 -6.83 -1.50 3.85
N ASP A 39 -6.91 -2.69 4.46
CA ASP A 39 -6.38 -3.92 3.85
C ASP A 39 -7.00 -4.19 2.46
N LYS A 40 -8.31 -4.00 2.33
CA LYS A 40 -9.01 -4.19 1.05
C LYS A 40 -8.57 -3.18 0.00
N MET A 41 -8.42 -1.91 0.36
CA MET A 41 -7.97 -0.85 -0.55
C MET A 41 -6.51 -1.05 -0.98
N LEU A 42 -5.63 -1.50 -0.07
CA LEU A 42 -4.29 -1.95 -0.41
C LEU A 42 -4.36 -3.11 -1.42
N LYS A 43 -5.16 -4.16 -1.16
CA LYS A 43 -5.34 -5.34 -2.05
C LYS A 43 -5.79 -4.96 -3.45
N MET A 44 -6.62 -3.93 -3.56
CA MET A 44 -7.13 -3.43 -4.82
C MET A 44 -6.20 -2.42 -5.51
N GLN A 45 -5.04 -2.11 -4.90
CA GLN A 45 -4.12 -1.06 -5.37
C GLN A 45 -4.86 0.27 -5.55
N ILE A 46 -5.73 0.59 -4.61
CA ILE A 46 -6.31 1.94 -4.47
C ILE A 46 -5.42 2.78 -3.55
N LEU A 47 -4.73 2.14 -2.62
CA LEU A 47 -3.78 2.79 -1.73
C LEU A 47 -2.40 2.18 -1.90
N ASP A 48 -1.38 3.02 -1.74
CA ASP A 48 0.01 2.64 -1.66
C ASP A 48 0.44 2.43 -0.21
N CYS A 49 1.36 1.48 -0.02
CA CYS A 49 1.86 1.15 1.31
C CYS A 49 2.57 2.36 1.95
N GLY A 50 3.30 3.14 1.15
CA GLY A 50 4.00 4.34 1.61
C GLY A 50 3.03 5.38 2.19
N VAL A 51 1.92 5.66 1.49
CA VAL A 51 0.91 6.62 1.94
C VAL A 51 0.24 6.16 3.23
N VAL A 52 -0.13 4.87 3.33
CA VAL A 52 -0.72 4.32 4.57
C VAL A 52 0.24 4.45 5.75
N ILE A 53 1.54 4.20 5.55
CA ILE A 53 2.56 4.35 6.59
C ILE A 53 2.69 5.82 7.00
N SER A 54 2.78 6.75 6.04
CA SER A 54 2.84 8.19 6.33
C SER A 54 1.60 8.67 7.10
N TRP A 55 0.41 8.21 6.69
CA TRP A 55 -0.85 8.56 7.34
C TRP A 55 -0.90 8.11 8.81
N ILE A 56 -0.40 6.91 9.13
CA ILE A 56 -0.31 6.40 10.51
C ILE A 56 0.48 7.35 11.41
N PHE A 57 1.55 7.95 10.88
CA PHE A 57 2.39 8.89 11.63
C PHE A 57 1.95 10.36 11.47
N SER A 58 0.83 10.62 10.79
CA SER A 58 0.30 11.98 10.60
C SER A 58 -0.21 12.57 11.92
N GLU A 59 -0.32 13.90 11.96
CA GLU A 59 -0.87 14.58 13.13
C GLU A 59 -2.31 14.17 13.44
N SER A 60 -3.08 13.80 12.41
CA SER A 60 -4.48 13.42 12.52
C SER A 60 -4.71 12.16 13.36
N LEU A 61 -3.72 11.28 13.44
CA LEU A 61 -3.79 10.02 14.19
C LEU A 61 -2.96 10.01 15.47
N ARG A 62 -2.29 11.12 15.84
CA ARG A 62 -1.46 11.17 17.06
C ARG A 62 -2.19 10.71 18.32
N SER A 63 -3.48 11.03 18.46
CA SER A 63 -4.29 10.64 19.62
C SER A 63 -4.62 9.13 19.66
N GLU A 64 -4.38 8.43 18.56
CA GLU A 64 -4.70 7.01 18.39
C GLU A 64 -3.44 6.12 18.44
N ASN A 65 -2.24 6.71 18.55
CA ASN A 65 -0.96 5.97 18.52
C ASN A 65 -0.84 4.89 19.60
N ASP A 66 -1.46 5.09 20.75
CA ASP A 66 -1.47 4.10 21.84
C ASP A 66 -2.45 2.95 21.60
N ARG A 67 -3.24 2.97 20.51
CA ARG A 67 -4.23 1.95 20.20
C ARG A 67 -3.67 0.88 19.29
N GLN A 68 -3.93 -0.37 19.66
CA GLN A 68 -3.46 -1.57 18.96
C GLN A 68 -3.79 -1.58 17.46
N TRP A 69 -4.96 -1.07 17.07
CA TRP A 69 -5.43 -1.11 15.68
C TRP A 69 -4.50 -0.38 14.71
N ILE A 70 -3.83 0.70 15.14
CA ILE A 70 -2.87 1.42 14.29
C ILE A 70 -1.70 0.52 13.92
N TRP A 71 -1.17 -0.20 14.90
CA TRP A 71 -0.04 -1.11 14.70
C TRP A 71 -0.42 -2.31 13.82
N GLU A 72 -1.66 -2.77 13.87
CA GLU A 72 -2.17 -3.81 12.96
C GLU A 72 -2.19 -3.31 11.50
N VAL A 73 -2.65 -2.09 11.26
CA VAL A 73 -2.61 -1.48 9.92
C VAL A 73 -1.17 -1.27 9.46
N LEU A 74 -0.27 -0.80 10.33
CA LEU A 74 1.14 -0.63 10.02
C LEU A 74 1.79 -1.95 9.61
N ASN A 75 1.60 -3.00 10.42
CA ASN A 75 2.15 -4.33 10.14
C ASN A 75 1.62 -4.88 8.81
N THR A 76 0.34 -4.69 8.52
CA THR A 76 -0.27 -5.09 7.25
C THR A 76 0.40 -4.39 6.05
N ALA A 77 0.64 -3.07 6.16
CA ALA A 77 1.31 -2.29 5.12
C ALA A 77 2.77 -2.71 4.95
N LEU A 78 3.52 -2.87 6.04
CA LEU A 78 4.94 -3.27 6.03
C LEU A 78 5.13 -4.67 5.47
N GLU A 79 4.32 -5.64 5.89
CA GLU A 79 4.41 -7.02 5.42
C GLU A 79 4.11 -7.09 3.90
N ARG A 80 3.13 -6.31 3.44
CA ARG A 80 2.83 -6.19 2.02
C ARG A 80 3.97 -5.56 1.23
N LEU A 81 4.51 -4.44 1.73
CA LEU A 81 5.65 -3.77 1.09
C LEU A 81 6.86 -4.70 1.00
N SER A 82 7.16 -5.44 2.07
CA SER A 82 8.20 -6.46 2.10
C SER A 82 7.98 -7.53 1.03
N ARG A 83 6.77 -8.11 0.94
CA ARG A 83 6.44 -9.09 -0.12
C ARG A 83 6.62 -8.51 -1.52
N HIS A 84 6.22 -7.25 -1.73
CA HIS A 84 6.35 -6.59 -3.02
C HIS A 84 7.83 -6.41 -3.40
N ILE A 85 8.67 -5.95 -2.47
CA ILE A 85 10.12 -5.81 -2.68
C ILE A 85 10.75 -7.16 -3.04
N HIS A 86 10.44 -8.23 -2.30
CA HIS A 86 10.97 -9.57 -2.58
C HIS A 86 10.54 -10.07 -3.96
N LYS A 87 9.27 -9.86 -4.34
CA LYS A 87 8.76 -10.25 -5.65
C LYS A 87 9.44 -9.48 -6.78
N VAL A 88 9.51 -8.16 -6.69
CA VAL A 88 10.17 -7.33 -7.70
C VAL A 88 11.65 -7.69 -7.83
N ALA A 89 12.36 -7.87 -6.71
CA ALA A 89 13.77 -8.28 -6.73
C ALA A 89 13.97 -9.66 -7.40
N HIS A 90 13.04 -10.59 -7.18
CA HIS A 90 13.05 -11.90 -7.84
C HIS A 90 12.77 -11.78 -9.35
N ASP A 91 11.75 -11.02 -9.73
CA ASP A 91 11.34 -10.83 -11.13
C ASP A 91 12.47 -10.14 -11.93
N VAL A 92 13.13 -9.13 -11.35
CA VAL A 92 14.32 -8.49 -11.94
C VAL A 92 15.44 -9.50 -12.19
N LYS A 93 15.74 -10.38 -11.22
CA LYS A 93 16.76 -11.42 -11.39
C LYS A 93 16.42 -12.41 -12.51
N ILE A 94 15.15 -12.78 -12.65
CA ILE A 94 14.70 -13.67 -13.73
C ILE A 94 14.86 -12.98 -15.09
N LEU A 95 14.42 -11.73 -15.20
CA LEU A 95 14.48 -10.96 -16.43
C LEU A 95 15.93 -10.73 -16.87
N GLN A 96 16.83 -10.40 -15.95
CA GLN A 96 18.25 -10.25 -16.24
C GLN A 96 18.83 -11.53 -16.86
N LYS A 97 18.57 -12.70 -16.26
CA LYS A 97 19.00 -14.00 -16.79
C LYS A 97 18.41 -14.36 -18.16
N ARG A 98 17.27 -13.77 -18.54
CA ARG A 98 16.68 -13.96 -19.89
C ARG A 98 17.38 -13.08 -20.90
N VAL A 99 17.63 -11.82 -20.54
CA VAL A 99 18.38 -10.87 -21.37
C VAL A 99 19.79 -11.38 -21.65
N ASP A 100 20.49 -11.88 -20.63
CA ASP A 100 21.86 -12.37 -20.79
C ASP A 100 21.94 -13.60 -21.72
N ARG A 101 20.94 -14.48 -21.66
CA ARG A 101 20.85 -15.64 -22.58
C ARG A 101 20.59 -15.22 -24.02
N GLN A 102 19.67 -14.29 -24.24
CA GLN A 102 19.40 -13.77 -25.60
C GLN A 102 20.61 -13.06 -26.21
N LYS A 103 21.43 -12.40 -25.39
CA LYS A 103 22.67 -11.79 -25.87
C LYS A 103 23.68 -12.85 -26.31
N ALA A 104 23.87 -13.90 -25.50
CA ALA A 104 24.77 -14.99 -25.85
C ALA A 104 24.33 -15.71 -27.15
N GLU A 105 23.03 -15.95 -27.34
CA GLU A 105 22.48 -16.59 -28.54
C GLU A 105 22.58 -15.71 -29.80
N ASN A 106 22.62 -14.38 -29.67
CA ASN A 106 22.77 -13.45 -30.79
C ASN A 106 24.24 -13.17 -31.16
N GLU A 107 25.18 -13.55 -30.29
CA GLU A 107 26.63 -13.38 -30.49
C GLU A 107 27.28 -14.64 -31.10
N GLU A 108 26.56 -15.77 -31.18
CA GLU A 108 26.90 -16.98 -31.94
C GLU A 108 26.29 -16.98 -33.36
#